data_AF-A0A0V0REI4-F1
#
_entry.id   AF-A0A0V0REI4-F1
#
_cell.length_a   1.000
_cell.length_b   1.000
_cell.length_c   1.000
_cell.angle_alpha   90.00
_cell.angle_beta   90.00
_cell.angle_gamma   90.00
#
_symmetry.space_group_name_H-M   'P 1'
#
loop_
_entity.id
_entity.type
_entity.pdbx_description
1 polymer ?
#
loop_
_entity_poly.entity_id
_entity_poly.type
_entity_poly.pdbx_seq_one_letter_code
_entity_poly.pdbx_strand_id
1 'polypeptide(L)' 'MNVANLVKRLVRPWCGKGRNITMDNFFTSIPLAEDLLVKKTTIVGTLRRNKKEVPSEIIQAKG' A
#
# COMPACT_ATOMS: atom_id res chain seq x y z
N MET A 1 -1.22 -17.29 4.15
CA MET A 1 -1.77 -16.13 4.88
C MET A 1 -2.05 -15.00 3.90
N ASN A 2 -3.26 -14.44 3.87
CA ASN A 2 -3.55 -13.28 3.03
C ASN A 2 -3.02 -12.01 3.73
N VAL A 3 -1.94 -11.43 3.20
CA VAL A 3 -1.26 -10.26 3.78
C VAL A 3 -2.18 -9.05 3.84
N ALA A 4 -3.02 -8.82 2.82
CA ALA A 4 -3.97 -7.71 2.81
C ALA A 4 -5.01 -7.84 3.94
N ASN A 5 -5.50 -9.06 4.21
CA ASN A 5 -6.41 -9.30 5.34
C ASN A 5 -5.73 -9.07 6.69
N LEU A 6 -4.44 -9.41 6.82
CA LEU A 6 -3.66 -9.09 8.02
C LEU A 6 -3.58 -7.57 8.23
N VAL A 7 -3.19 -6.81 7.20
CA VAL A 7 -3.10 -5.34 7.28
C VAL A 7 -4.46 -4.75 7.67
N LYS A 8 -5.54 -5.13 6.97
CA LYS A 8 -6.90 -4.65 7.25
C LYS A 8 -7.33 -4.89 8.70
N ARG A 9 -6.92 -6.01 9.32
CA ARG A 9 -7.19 -6.29 10.74
C ARG A 9 -6.38 -5.39 11.67
N LEU A 10 -5.09 -5.22 11.42
CA LEU A 10 -4.20 -4.40 12.25
C LEU A 10 -4.58 -2.91 12.22
N VAL A 11 -4.95 -2.40 11.05
CA VAL A 11 -5.21 -0.97 10.86
C VAL A 11 -6.65 -0.56 11.18
N ARG A 12 -7.54 -1.52 11.42
CA ARG A 12 -8.98 -1.30 11.67
C ARG A 12 -9.27 -0.20 12.71
N PRO A 13 -8.57 -0.10 13.85
CA PRO A 13 -8.84 0.95 14.84
C PRO A 13 -8.53 2.37 14.36
N TRP A 14 -7.76 2.50 13.27
CA TRP A 14 -7.30 3.77 12.71
C TRP A 14 -8.05 4.17 11.44
N CYS A 15 -8.83 3.25 10.86
CA CYS A 15 -9.70 3.53 9.73
C CYS A 15 -10.73 4.64 10.03
N GLY A 16 -11.03 5.46 9.04
CA GLY A 16 -12.03 6.53 9.10
C GLY A 16 -11.54 7.83 9.74
N LYS A 17 -10.31 7.85 10.27
CA LYS A 17 -9.77 8.97 11.07
C LYS A 17 -8.87 9.94 10.29
N GLY A 18 -8.78 9.80 8.96
CA GLY A 18 -7.94 10.67 8.12
C GLY A 18 -6.44 10.50 8.38
N ARG A 19 -6.01 9.30 8.80
CA ARG A 19 -4.60 9.01 9.12
C ARG A 19 -3.89 8.36 7.92
N ASN A 20 -2.59 8.59 7.86
CA ASN A 20 -1.68 7.92 6.94
C ASN A 20 -0.92 6.78 7.65
N ILE A 21 -0.68 5.69 6.95
CA ILE A 21 0.07 4.53 7.47
C ILE A 21 1.32 4.34 6.62
N THR A 22 2.49 4.40 7.25
CA THR A 22 3.75 4.03 6.59
C THR A 22 4.01 2.54 6.80
N MET A 23 4.27 1.79 5.73
CA MET A 23 4.53 0.35 5.81
C MET A 23 5.61 -0.12 4.83
N ASP A 24 6.20 -1.28 5.12
CA ASP A 24 7.22 -1.89 4.25
C ASP A 24 6.63 -2.41 2.92
N ASN A 25 7.50 -2.61 1.91
CA ASN A 25 7.12 -3.15 0.61
C ASN A 25 6.40 -4.51 0.67
N PHE A 26 6.68 -5.34 1.68
CA PHE A 26 6.01 -6.64 1.83
C PHE A 26 4.49 -6.48 2.03
N PHE A 27 4.07 -5.39 2.66
CA PHE A 27 2.67 -5.09 2.96
C PHE A 27 2.04 -4.13 1.94
N THR A 28 2.82 -3.54 1.05
CA THR A 28 2.37 -2.48 0.14
C THR A 28 1.85 -3.07 -1.18
N SER A 29 0.63 -2.70 -1.56
CA SER A 29 0.06 -2.98 -2.88
C SER A 29 -1.00 -1.94 -3.25
N ILE A 30 -1.19 -1.71 -4.56
CA ILE A 30 -2.18 -0.73 -5.06
C ILE A 30 -3.61 -1.11 -4.65
N PRO A 31 -4.09 -2.36 -4.85
CA PRO A 31 -5.45 -2.71 -4.44
C PRO A 31 -5.73 -2.49 -2.94
N LEU A 32 -4.71 -2.71 -2.10
CA LEU A 32 -4.82 -2.45 -0.67
C LEU A 32 -4.89 -0.94 -0.36
N ALA A 33 -4.13 -0.12 -1.10
CA ALA A 33 -4.20 1.34 -0.97
C ALA A 33 -5.60 1.86 -1.30
N GLU A 34 -6.20 1.38 -2.39
CA GLU A 34 -7.56 1.74 -2.83
C GLU A 34 -8.61 1.32 -1.78
N ASP A 35 -8.53 0.09 -1.27
CA ASP A 35 -9.43 -0.42 -0.23
C ASP A 35 -9.38 0.41 1.06
N LEU A 36 -8.20 0.89 1.45
CA LEU A 36 -8.01 1.71 2.65
C LEU A 36 -8.44 3.16 2.40
N LEU A 37 -8.28 3.67 1.18
CA LEU A 37 -8.70 5.01 0.79
C LEU A 37 -10.21 5.19 0.93
N VAL A 38 -11.01 4.18 0.55
CA VAL A 38 -12.48 4.16 0.81
C VAL A 38 -12.80 4.36 2.28
N LYS A 39 -11.89 3.97 3.18
CA LYS A 39 -11.99 4.14 4.64
C LYS A 39 -11.23 5.36 5.15
N LYS A 40 -11.05 6.41 4.34
CA LYS A 40 -10.33 7.64 4.70
C LYS A 40 -8.97 7.37 5.37
N THR A 41 -8.25 6.37 4.86
CA THR A 41 -6.93 5.96 5.36
C THR A 41 -6.00 5.82 4.17
N THR A 42 -4.91 6.59 4.17
CA THR A 42 -3.91 6.52 3.11
C THR A 42 -2.74 5.65 3.54
N ILE A 43 -1.95 5.18 2.58
CA ILE A 43 -0.72 4.46 2.85
C ILE A 43 0.46 5.11 2.13
N VAL A 44 1.62 5.01 2.76
CA VAL A 44 2.92 5.29 2.14
C VAL A 44 3.78 4.05 2.34
N GLY A 45 4.44 3.60 1.30
CA GLY A 45 5.31 2.43 1.37
C GLY A 45 6.14 2.34 0.11
N THR A 46 7.22 1.57 0.19
CA THR A 46 8.04 1.28 -0.99
C THR A 46 7.35 0.22 -1.85
N LEU A 47 7.46 0.36 -3.17
CA LEU A 47 7.06 -0.68 -4.11
C LEU A 47 8.31 -1.37 -4.66
N ARG A 48 8.25 -2.70 -4.81
CA ARG A 48 9.33 -3.43 -5.50
C ARG A 48 9.29 -3.12 -6.99
N ARG A 49 10.45 -2.92 -7.60
CA ARG A 49 10.61 -2.57 -9.03
C ARG A 49 9.94 -3.58 -9.98
N ASN A 50 9.81 -4.84 -9.57
CA ASN A 50 9.22 -5.92 -10.37
C ASN A 50 7.69 -6.03 -10.26
N LYS A 51 7.02 -5.08 -9.61
CA LYS A 51 5.56 -5.04 -9.53
C LYS A 51 4.97 -4.61 -10.88
N LYS A 52 3.93 -5.32 -11.34
CA LYS A 52 3.25 -5.07 -12.63
C LYS A 52 2.66 -3.67 -12.75
N GLU A 53 2.41 -3.05 -11.60
CA GLU A 53 1.82 -1.72 -11.50
C GLU A 53 2.84 -0.59 -11.70
N VAL A 54 4.14 -0.90 -11.69
CA VAL A 54 5.20 0.10 -11.90
C VAL A 54 5.38 0.32 -13.40
N PRO A 55 5.21 1.55 -13.90
CA PRO A 55 5.41 1.87 -15.31
C PRO A 55 6.84 1.55 -15.79
N SER A 56 6.96 1.12 -17.04
CA SER A 56 8.24 0.69 -17.62
C SER A 56 9.29 1.81 -17.67
N GLU A 57 8.83 3.05 -17.76
CA GLU A 57 9.61 4.30 -17.75
C GLU A 57 10.31 4.47 -16.39
N ILE A 58 9.63 4.13 -15.30
CA ILE A 58 10.19 4.16 -13.93
C ILE A 58 11.17 3.00 -13.73
N ILE A 59 10.89 1.85 -14.36
CA ILE A 59 11.80 0.70 -14.32
C ILE A 59 13.06 0.98 -15.13
N GLN A 60 13.03 1.76 -16.20
CA GLN A 60 14.20 2.03 -17.03
C GLN A 60 15.05 3.21 -16.53
N ALA A 61 14.46 4.09 -15.72
CA ALA A 61 15.21 5.14 -15.03
C ALA A 61 16.35 4.52 -14.20
N LYS A 62 17.59 4.88 -14.54
CA LYS A 62 18.76 4.60 -13.70
C LYS A 62 18.80 5.70 -12.64
N GLY A 63 18.83 5.30 -11.37
CA GLY A 63 19.27 6.17 -10.28
C GLY A 63 20.77 6.33 -10.30
#